data_AF-A0A151QTE1-F1
#
_entry.id   AF-A0A151QTE1-F1
#
_cell.length_a   1.000
_cell.length_b   1.000
_cell.length_c   1.000
_cell.angle_alpha   90.00
_cell.angle_beta   90.00
_cell.angle_gamma   90.00
#
_symmetry.space_group_name_H-M   'P 1'
#
loop_
_entity.id
_entity.type
_entity.pdbx_description
1 polymer ?
#
loop_
_entity_poly.entity_id
_entity_poly.type
_entity_poly.pdbx_seq_one_letter_code
_entity_poly.pdbx_strand_id
1 'polypeptide(L)'
;MSQGRGSASLPRLVVTVVSLLCVLVLVEHANAAIYSVGGSGGWTFNTNTWPNGKRFRAGDVLVFNYDSTAHNVVAVDRNGYNSCKTPSGAKVFRTGNDQIKLARGQNYFICNYPGHCESGMKVSINAA
;
A
#
# COMPACT_ATOMS: atom_id res chain seq x y z
N MET A 1 38.54 -45.77 -37.80
CA MET A 1 37.86 -44.49 -37.54
C MET A 1 36.82 -44.71 -36.44
N SER A 2 37.10 -44.31 -35.21
CA SER A 2 36.13 -44.35 -34.10
C SER A 2 35.83 -42.93 -33.64
N GLN A 3 34.61 -42.46 -33.93
CA GLN A 3 34.11 -41.19 -33.43
C GLN A 3 33.70 -41.35 -31.96
N GLY A 4 34.38 -40.63 -31.06
CA GLY A 4 34.02 -40.52 -29.66
C GLY A 4 32.75 -39.69 -29.49
N ARG A 5 31.70 -40.33 -28.96
CA ARG A 5 30.48 -39.66 -28.50
C ARG A 5 30.79 -38.92 -27.19
N GLY A 6 31.15 -37.64 -27.31
CA GLY A 6 31.40 -36.77 -26.16
C GLY A 6 30.12 -36.48 -25.38
N SER A 7 30.10 -36.89 -24.11
CA SER A 7 29.07 -36.58 -23.11
C SER A 7 29.00 -35.08 -22.79
N ALA A 8 28.43 -34.28 -23.69
CA ALA A 8 28.28 -32.83 -23.52
C ALA A 8 27.05 -32.41 -22.69
N SER A 9 26.31 -33.37 -22.12
CA SER A 9 25.00 -33.16 -21.49
C SER A 9 25.08 -32.64 -20.05
N LEU A 10 26.12 -32.99 -19.28
CA LEU A 10 26.30 -32.59 -17.88
C LEU A 10 26.60 -31.10 -17.67
N PRO A 11 27.57 -30.46 -18.37
CA PRO A 11 27.86 -29.04 -18.15
C PRO A 11 26.71 -28.15 -18.62
N ARG A 12 25.99 -28.56 -19.67
CA ARG A 12 24.76 -27.89 -20.11
C ARG A 12 23.70 -27.92 -19.01
N LEU A 13 23.43 -29.10 -18.44
CA LEU A 13 22.45 -29.27 -17.38
C LEU A 13 22.78 -28.38 -16.16
N VAL A 14 24.04 -28.38 -15.72
CA VAL A 14 24.52 -27.57 -14.59
C VAL A 14 24.32 -26.07 -14.86
N VAL A 15 24.67 -25.58 -16.05
CA VAL A 15 24.48 -24.16 -16.40
C VAL A 15 23.00 -23.78 -16.41
N THR A 16 22.12 -24.61 -16.98
CA THR A 16 20.66 -24.36 -16.92
C THR A 16 20.13 -24.35 -15.50
N VAL A 17 20.56 -25.28 -14.65
CA VAL A 17 20.10 -25.36 -13.24
C VAL A 17 20.57 -24.14 -12.44
N VAL A 18 21.83 -23.73 -12.60
CA VAL A 18 22.37 -22.52 -11.95
C VAL A 18 21.65 -21.27 -12.46
N SER A 19 21.40 -21.16 -13.76
CA SER A 19 20.64 -20.04 -14.33
C SER A 19 19.21 -19.97 -13.79
N LEU A 20 18.50 -21.10 -13.71
CA LEU A 20 17.15 -21.18 -13.17
C LEU A 20 17.12 -20.79 -11.68
N LEU A 21 18.10 -21.28 -10.90
CA LEU A 21 18.27 -20.91 -9.50
C LEU A 21 18.53 -19.41 -9.34
N CYS A 22 19.41 -18.81 -10.15
CA CYS A 22 19.64 -17.37 -10.14
C CYS A 22 18.36 -16.56 -10.42
N VAL A 23 17.52 -16.99 -11.37
CA VAL A 23 16.23 -16.32 -11.64
C VAL A 23 15.29 -16.41 -10.44
N LEU A 24 15.26 -17.55 -9.74
CA LEU A 24 14.43 -17.72 -8.53
C LEU A 24 14.91 -16.84 -7.36
N VAL A 25 16.21 -16.58 -7.22
CA VAL A 25 16.74 -15.65 -6.19
C VAL A 25 16.36 -14.18 -6.49
N LEU A 26 16.13 -13.85 -7.75
CA LEU A 26 15.70 -12.50 -8.16
C LEU A 26 14.19 -12.26 -7.99
N VAL A 27 13.42 -13.27 -7.60
CA VAL A 27 11.98 -13.11 -7.33
C VAL A 27 11.81 -12.40 -5.99
N GLU A 28 11.67 -11.08 -6.03
CA GLU A 28 11.14 -10.29 -4.93
C GLU A 28 9.74 -10.82 -4.56
N HIS A 29 9.56 -11.27 -3.32
CA HIS A 29 8.25 -11.67 -2.82
C HIS A 29 7.34 -10.43 -2.76
N ALA A 30 6.33 -10.38 -3.62
CA ALA A 30 5.33 -9.31 -3.65
C ALA A 30 4.31 -9.48 -2.52
N ASN A 31 4.75 -9.35 -1.25
CA ASN A 31 3.83 -9.23 -0.13
C ASN A 31 3.30 -7.79 -0.05
N ALA A 32 1.99 -7.65 0.06
CA ALA A 32 1.37 -6.37 0.40
C ALA A 32 1.78 -5.97 1.81
N ALA A 33 2.42 -4.80 1.95
CA ALA A 33 2.74 -4.26 3.25
C ALA A 33 1.48 -3.75 3.94
N ILE A 34 1.46 -3.82 5.27
CA ILE A 34 0.38 -3.30 6.11
C ILE A 34 0.91 -2.09 6.87
N TYR A 35 0.19 -0.97 6.79
CA TYR A 35 0.56 0.27 7.46
C TYR A 35 -0.55 0.74 8.40
N SER A 36 -0.26 0.80 9.69
CA SER A 36 -1.13 1.47 10.66
C SER A 36 -1.01 2.99 10.50
N VAL A 37 -2.08 3.61 10.01
CA VAL A 37 -2.14 5.06 9.80
C VAL A 37 -2.00 5.79 11.13
N GLY A 38 -1.07 6.73 11.22
CA GLY A 38 -0.71 7.44 12.46
C GLY A 38 0.17 6.63 13.43
N GLY A 39 0.53 5.38 13.12
CA GLY A 39 1.34 4.54 13.99
C GLY A 39 0.62 4.20 15.30
N SER A 40 1.30 4.34 16.44
CA SER A 40 0.72 4.07 17.77
C SER A 40 -0.39 5.06 18.17
N GLY A 41 -0.40 6.27 17.59
CA GLY A 41 -1.45 7.26 17.83
C GLY A 41 -2.76 6.98 17.09
N GLY A 42 -2.73 6.09 16.09
CA GLY A 42 -3.89 5.75 15.27
C GLY A 42 -4.36 6.90 14.37
N TRP A 43 -5.57 6.75 13.84
CA TRP A 43 -6.20 7.75 12.99
C TRP A 43 -6.78 8.88 13.85
N THR A 44 -6.06 10.00 13.88
CA THR A 44 -6.38 11.17 14.73
C THR A 44 -5.99 12.50 14.03
N PHE A 45 -6.15 13.62 14.72
CA PHE A 45 -5.76 14.94 14.22
C PHE A 45 -4.28 15.04 13.84
N ASN A 46 -3.94 15.95 12.93
CA ASN A 46 -2.57 16.17 12.43
C ASN A 46 -1.87 14.93 11.82
N THR A 47 -2.63 13.95 11.34
CA THR A 47 -2.09 12.73 10.69
C THR A 47 -1.63 13.00 9.25
N ASN A 48 -1.83 14.19 8.70
CA ASN A 48 -1.45 14.59 7.34
C ASN A 48 0.04 14.48 7.02
N THR A 49 0.92 14.51 8.01
CA THR A 49 2.37 14.34 7.84
C THR A 49 2.82 12.89 7.96
N TRP A 50 1.98 12.00 8.48
CA TRP A 50 2.32 10.58 8.68
C TRP A 50 2.81 9.88 7.40
N PRO A 51 2.30 10.15 6.19
CA PRO A 51 2.83 9.51 4.98
C PRO A 51 4.30 9.82 4.67
N ASN A 52 4.89 10.88 5.25
CA ASN A 52 6.24 11.32 4.93
C ASN A 52 7.29 10.22 5.20
N GLY A 53 8.23 10.08 4.27
CA GLY A 53 9.32 9.09 4.33
C GLY A 53 8.89 7.64 4.05
N LYS A 54 7.61 7.37 3.80
CA LYS A 54 7.11 6.02 3.49
C LYS A 54 7.04 5.80 1.98
N ARG A 55 7.24 4.55 1.58
CA ARG A 55 7.11 4.10 0.18
C ARG A 55 5.97 3.11 0.10
N PHE A 56 4.86 3.53 -0.48
CA PHE A 56 3.68 2.70 -0.66
C PHE A 56 3.68 2.06 -2.05
N ARG A 57 3.13 0.86 -2.14
CA ARG A 57 2.94 0.11 -3.38
C ARG A 57 1.46 -0.17 -3.59
N ALA A 58 1.05 -0.28 -4.85
CA ALA A 58 -0.28 -0.72 -5.20
C ALA A 58 -0.54 -2.09 -4.56
N GLY A 59 -1.65 -2.19 -3.82
CA GLY A 59 -2.02 -3.41 -3.13
C GLY A 59 -1.60 -3.49 -1.66
N ASP A 60 -0.75 -2.58 -1.16
CA ASP A 60 -0.53 -2.41 0.27
C ASP A 60 -1.85 -2.06 0.99
N VAL A 61 -1.93 -2.34 2.29
CA VAL A 61 -3.12 -2.12 3.11
C VAL A 61 -2.86 -1.03 4.14
N LEU A 62 -3.75 -0.05 4.20
CA LEU A 62 -3.82 0.90 5.30
C LEU A 62 -4.78 0.39 6.36
N VAL A 63 -4.36 0.42 7.62
CA VAL A 63 -5.19 0.12 8.79
C VAL A 63 -5.48 1.41 9.52
N PHE A 64 -6.75 1.80 9.55
CA PHE A 64 -7.24 2.96 10.28
C PHE A 64 -7.84 2.52 11.61
N ASN A 65 -7.12 2.80 12.71
CA ASN A 65 -7.57 2.52 14.08
C ASN A 65 -8.08 3.80 14.73
N TYR A 66 -9.33 3.82 15.18
CA TYR A 66 -9.96 4.98 15.80
C TYR A 66 -11.22 4.61 16.60
N ASP A 67 -11.67 5.52 17.48
CA ASP A 67 -12.99 5.43 18.10
C ASP A 67 -14.08 5.73 17.05
N SER A 68 -14.82 4.68 16.66
CA SER A 68 -15.88 4.75 15.64
C SER A 68 -17.04 5.68 15.99
N THR A 69 -17.17 6.10 17.26
CA THR A 69 -18.18 7.08 17.68
C THR A 69 -17.72 8.52 17.39
N ALA A 70 -16.40 8.75 17.38
CA ALA A 70 -15.80 10.08 17.23
C ALA A 70 -15.26 10.35 15.82
N HIS A 71 -14.91 9.31 15.07
CA HIS A 71 -14.20 9.43 13.80
C HIS A 71 -14.73 8.47 12.75
N ASN A 72 -14.38 8.75 11.49
CA ASN A 72 -14.59 7.85 10.37
C ASN A 72 -13.47 7.99 9.34
N VAL A 73 -13.54 7.19 8.28
CA VAL A 73 -12.67 7.31 7.11
C VAL A 73 -13.53 7.46 5.86
N VAL A 74 -13.20 8.44 5.04
CA VAL A 74 -13.87 8.70 3.75
C VAL A 74 -12.83 8.69 2.66
N ALA A 75 -13.01 7.81 1.67
CA ALA A 75 -12.21 7.85 0.45
C ALA A 75 -12.72 9.00 -0.44
N VAL A 76 -11.83 9.91 -0.81
CA VAL A 76 -12.15 11.10 -1.60
C VAL A 76 -11.23 11.24 -2.82
N ASP A 77 -11.56 12.17 -3.71
CA ASP A 77 -10.65 12.60 -4.76
C ASP A 77 -9.72 13.73 -4.26
N ARG A 78 -8.86 14.22 -5.15
CA ARG A 78 -7.94 15.33 -4.84
C ARG A 78 -8.69 16.59 -4.39
N ASN A 79 -9.83 16.89 -5.00
CA ASN A 79 -10.59 18.09 -4.67
C ASN A 79 -11.21 17.97 -3.27
N GLY A 80 -11.88 16.86 -2.98
CA GLY A 80 -12.46 16.56 -1.69
C GLY A 80 -11.40 16.53 -0.58
N TYR A 81 -10.19 16.02 -0.87
CA TYR A 81 -9.06 16.14 0.04
C TYR A 81 -8.71 17.60 0.29
N ASN A 82 -8.45 18.40 -0.75
CA ASN A 82 -8.01 19.79 -0.60
C ASN A 82 -9.06 20.67 0.10
N SER A 83 -10.33 20.50 -0.25
CA SER A 83 -11.43 21.31 0.27
C SER A 83 -12.08 20.73 1.53
N CYS A 84 -11.63 19.57 2.02
CA CYS A 84 -12.28 18.84 3.11
C CYS A 84 -13.78 18.55 2.88
N LYS A 85 -14.15 18.27 1.61
CA LYS A 85 -15.55 17.97 1.24
C LYS A 85 -15.68 16.51 0.83
N THR A 86 -16.78 15.90 1.23
CA THR A 86 -17.14 14.55 0.79
C THR A 86 -17.85 14.63 -0.56
N PRO A 87 -17.29 14.08 -1.66
CA PRO A 87 -17.99 14.05 -2.94
C PRO A 87 -19.18 13.08 -2.88
N SER A 88 -20.14 13.28 -3.78
CA SER A 88 -21.29 12.37 -3.91
C SER A 88 -20.82 10.95 -4.23
N GLY A 89 -21.40 9.95 -3.56
CA GLY A 89 -21.03 8.53 -3.75
C GLY A 89 -19.70 8.13 -3.11
N ALA A 90 -19.04 9.01 -2.33
CA ALA A 90 -17.83 8.65 -1.60
C ALA A 90 -18.05 7.44 -0.69
N LYS A 91 -17.07 6.53 -0.67
CA LYS A 91 -17.09 5.38 0.23
C LYS A 91 -16.73 5.84 1.64
N VAL A 92 -17.62 5.55 2.60
CA VAL A 92 -17.45 5.88 4.01
C VAL A 92 -17.30 4.60 4.83
N PHE A 93 -16.29 4.57 5.68
CA PHE A 93 -15.97 3.47 6.57
C PHE A 93 -16.08 3.92 8.02
N ARG A 94 -16.60 3.04 8.89
CA ARG A 94 -17.00 3.37 10.28
C ARG A 94 -16.75 2.23 11.26
N THR A 95 -15.86 1.28 10.95
CA THR A 95 -15.68 0.11 11.84
C THR A 95 -14.78 0.40 13.04
N GLY A 96 -13.97 1.47 12.98
CA GLY A 96 -12.90 1.74 13.96
C GLY A 96 -11.62 0.93 13.74
N ASN A 97 -11.61 -0.02 12.81
CA ASN A 97 -10.46 -0.81 12.38
C ASN A 97 -10.53 -1.06 10.86
N ASP A 98 -10.70 0.00 10.07
CA ASP A 98 -10.90 -0.16 8.63
C ASP A 98 -9.60 -0.55 7.93
N GLN A 99 -9.66 -1.59 7.11
CA GLN A 99 -8.55 -2.06 6.29
C GLN A 99 -8.83 -1.72 4.83
N ILE A 100 -8.00 -0.84 4.26
CA ILE A 100 -8.20 -0.31 2.92
C ILE A 100 -6.98 -0.60 2.06
N LYS A 101 -7.19 -1.37 0.99
CA LYS A 101 -6.17 -1.66 -0.01
C LYS A 101 -5.91 -0.45 -0.90
N LEU A 102 -4.65 -0.06 -1.07
CA LEU A 102 -4.24 1.04 -1.93
C LEU A 102 -4.38 0.68 -3.41
N ALA A 103 -5.04 1.56 -4.16
CA ALA A 103 -5.00 1.52 -5.61
C ALA A 103 -3.66 2.08 -6.12
N ARG A 104 -3.25 1.72 -7.34
CA ARG A 104 -2.08 2.35 -7.97
C ARG A 104 -2.33 3.85 -8.16
N GLY A 105 -1.31 4.67 -7.87
CA GLY A 105 -1.35 6.12 -7.96
C GLY A 105 -1.83 6.79 -6.67
N GLN A 106 -2.52 7.92 -6.82
CA GLN A 106 -2.94 8.76 -5.70
C GLN A 106 -4.18 8.20 -5.00
N ASN A 107 -4.11 8.08 -3.67
CA ASN A 107 -5.20 7.72 -2.78
C ASN A 107 -5.37 8.83 -1.74
N TYR A 108 -6.61 9.23 -1.47
CA TYR A 108 -6.92 10.29 -0.51
C TYR A 108 -7.97 9.84 0.50
N PHE A 109 -7.70 10.10 1.77
CA PHE A 109 -8.61 9.77 2.86
C PHE A 109 -8.76 10.95 3.82
N ILE A 110 -9.97 11.18 4.31
CA ILE A 110 -10.29 12.23 5.30
C ILE A 110 -11.21 11.66 6.39
N CYS A 111 -11.24 12.30 7.54
CA CYS A 111 -12.37 12.22 8.47
C CYS A 111 -13.31 13.38 8.14
N ASN A 112 -14.59 13.11 7.88
CA ASN A 112 -15.53 14.15 7.47
C ASN A 112 -16.41 14.69 8.61
N TYR A 113 -16.08 14.36 9.86
CA TYR A 113 -16.69 14.98 11.02
C TYR A 113 -16.33 16.47 11.05
N PRO A 114 -17.25 17.37 11.44
CA PRO A 114 -17.05 18.82 11.34
C PRO A 114 -15.73 19.29 11.97
N GLY A 115 -14.87 19.93 11.17
CA GLY A 115 -13.58 20.47 11.63
C GLY A 115 -12.43 19.46 11.70
N HIS A 116 -12.67 18.16 11.54
CA HIS A 116 -11.62 17.15 11.70
C HIS A 116 -10.62 17.15 10.54
N CYS A 117 -11.12 17.19 9.30
CA CYS A 117 -10.25 17.25 8.13
C CYS A 117 -9.42 18.55 8.10
N GLU A 118 -10.03 19.67 8.46
CA GLU A 118 -9.39 20.98 8.56
C GLU A 118 -8.29 20.98 9.64
N SER A 119 -8.49 20.20 10.70
CA SER A 119 -7.52 19.95 11.77
C SER A 119 -6.48 18.86 11.43
N GLY A 120 -6.26 18.60 10.14
CA GLY A 120 -5.20 17.70 9.67
C GLY A 120 -5.53 16.21 9.74
N MET A 121 -6.79 15.82 10.02
CA MET A 121 -7.22 14.41 10.00
C MET A 121 -7.52 13.94 8.56
N LYS A 122 -6.46 13.90 7.76
CA LYS A 122 -6.46 13.60 6.32
C LYS A 122 -5.13 13.00 5.91
N VAL A 123 -5.08 12.12 4.92
CA VAL A 123 -3.83 11.63 4.31
C VAL A 123 -3.92 11.58 2.79
N SER A 124 -2.80 11.91 2.14
CA SER A 124 -2.59 11.79 0.69
C SER A 124 -1.42 10.85 0.46
N ILE A 125 -1.65 9.75 -0.26
CA ILE A 125 -0.69 8.67 -0.45
C ILE A 125 -0.52 8.38 -1.94
N ASN A 126 0.73 8.35 -2.41
CA ASN A 126 1.07 7.85 -3.74
C ASN A 126 1.56 6.40 -3.63
N ALA A 127 0.87 5.47 -4.27
CA ALA A 127 1.26 4.06 -4.34
C ALA A 127 1.81 3.72 -5.73
N ALA A 128 3.06 3.26 -5.80
CA ALA A 128 3.71 2.87 -7.06
C ALA A 128 3.12 1.57 -7.64
#